data_AF-A0A1U9NEI2-F1
#
_entry.id   AF-A0A1U9NEI2-F1
#
_cell.length_a   1.000
_cell.length_b   1.000
_cell.length_c   1.000
_cell.angle_alpha   90.00
_cell.angle_beta   90.00
_cell.angle_gamma   90.00
#
_symmetry.space_group_name_H-M   'P 1'
#
loop_
_entity.id
_entity.type
_entity.pdbx_description
1 polymer ?
#
loop_
_entity_poly.entity_id
_entity_poly.type
_entity_poly.pdbx_seq_one_letter_code
_entity_poly.pdbx_strand_id
1 'polypeptide(L)' 'MTDTQSSLADLFPANDLDYYRDLTRDMLLTVELTRDECAAVLKAYDRGLGVLNTEEADLINAMIAKLKDCIHP' A
#
# COMPACT_ATOMS: atom_id res chain seq x y z
N MET A 1 23.01 -6.63 35.70
CA MET A 1 23.12 -5.75 34.52
C MET A 1 22.72 -6.60 33.34
N THR A 2 21.46 -6.53 32.94
CA THR A 2 20.92 -7.31 31.82
C THR A 2 21.19 -6.47 30.58
N ASP A 3 22.12 -6.92 29.75
CA ASP A 3 22.36 -6.34 28.43
C ASP A 3 21.10 -6.55 27.59
N THR A 4 20.31 -5.48 27.44
CA THR A 4 19.21 -5.45 26.48
C THR A 4 19.84 -5.41 25.09
N GLN A 5 19.95 -6.57 24.45
CA GLN A 5 20.19 -6.66 23.02
C GLN A 5 19.03 -5.96 22.31
N SER A 6 19.21 -4.69 21.96
CA SER A 6 18.28 -3.96 21.10
C SER A 6 18.27 -4.68 19.76
N SER A 7 17.09 -5.17 19.34
CA SER A 7 16.93 -5.78 18.03
C SER A 7 17.12 -4.69 16.97
N LEU A 8 17.72 -5.02 15.82
CA LEU A 8 17.74 -4.12 14.65
C LEU A 8 16.30 -3.73 14.22
N ALA A 9 15.29 -4.54 14.58
CA ALA A 9 13.88 -4.22 14.36
C ALA A 9 13.37 -3.06 15.24
N ASP A 10 14.02 -2.77 16.38
CA ASP A 10 13.66 -1.63 17.24
C ASP A 10 14.22 -0.30 16.70
N LEU A 11 15.22 -0.36 15.81
CA LEU A 11 15.84 0.80 15.16
C LEU A 11 15.08 1.26 13.91
N PHE A 12 14.27 0.37 13.33
CA PHE A 12 13.38 0.66 12.22
C PHE A 12 11.96 0.35 12.69
N PRO A 13 11.35 1.23 13.52
CA PRO A 13 9.95 1.08 13.89
C PRO A 13 9.19 0.83 12.60
N ALA A 14 8.50 -0.31 12.50
CA ALA A 14 7.74 -0.71 11.33
C ALA A 14 6.95 0.51 10.87
N ASN A 15 7.37 1.15 9.77
CA ASN A 15 7.05 2.54 9.48
C ASN A 15 5.58 2.82 9.80
N ASP A 16 5.36 3.45 10.95
CA ASP A 16 4.03 3.57 11.51
C ASP A 16 3.20 4.38 10.52
N LEU A 17 1.89 4.15 10.49
CA LEU A 17 0.99 4.87 9.60
C LEU A 17 1.15 6.39 9.77
N ASP A 18 1.54 6.84 10.97
CA ASP A 18 1.85 8.23 11.28
C ASP A 18 3.00 8.81 10.46
N TYR A 19 4.06 8.05 10.17
CA TYR A 19 5.16 8.51 9.29
C TYR A 19 4.64 8.80 7.88
N TYR A 20 3.77 7.94 7.34
CA TYR A 20 3.20 8.13 6.01
C TYR A 20 2.18 9.26 5.99
N ARG A 21 1.41 9.47 7.07
CA ARG A 21 0.52 10.62 7.21
C ARG A 21 1.27 11.94 7.07
N ASP A 22 2.41 12.07 7.75
CA ASP A 22 3.25 13.27 7.67
C ASP A 22 3.85 13.51 6.27
N LEU A 23 4.06 12.43 5.50
CA LEU A 23 4.54 12.50 4.11
C LEU A 23 3.44 12.97 3.14
N THR A 24 2.19 12.61 3.42
CA THR A 24 1.04 12.90 2.55
C THR A 24 0.41 14.24 2.86
N ARG A 25 -0.20 14.89 1.87
CA ARG A 25 -0.98 16.13 2.07
C ARG A 25 -2.47 15.80 1.98
N ASP A 26 -3.28 16.54 2.73
CA ASP A 26 -4.72 16.52 2.57
C ASP A 26 -5.10 17.06 1.18
N MET A 27 -5.37 16.15 0.25
CA MET A 27 -5.74 16.48 -1.12
C MET A 27 -6.72 15.47 -1.69
N LEU A 28 -7.61 15.94 -2.56
CA LEU A 28 -8.48 15.05 -3.32
C LEU A 28 -7.69 14.47 -4.50
N LEU A 29 -7.58 13.15 -4.55
CA LEU A 29 -6.92 12.43 -5.63
C LEU A 29 -7.95 11.73 -6.51
N THR A 30 -7.72 11.76 -7.82
CA THR A 30 -8.50 11.04 -8.81
C THR A 30 -7.54 10.37 -9.78
N VAL A 31 -7.72 9.07 -9.98
CA VAL A 31 -6.94 8.27 -10.94
C VAL A 31 -7.89 7.52 -11.85
N GLU A 32 -7.50 7.37 -13.12
CA GLU A 32 -8.26 6.57 -14.07
C GLU A 32 -7.85 5.10 -13.97
N LEU A 33 -8.86 4.25 -13.82
CA LEU A 33 -8.69 2.81 -13.74
C LEU A 33 -9.20 2.14 -15.01
N THR A 34 -8.48 1.11 -15.44
CA THR A 34 -8.95 0.24 -16.51
C THR A 34 -10.07 -0.66 -15.99
N ARG A 35 -10.81 -1.29 -16.91
CA ARG A 35 -11.84 -2.28 -16.53
C ARG A 35 -11.24 -3.42 -15.70
N ASP A 36 -10.03 -3.86 -16.03
CA ASP A 36 -9.39 -5.01 -15.38
C ASP A 36 -8.91 -4.65 -13.97
N GLU A 37 -8.37 -3.44 -13.79
CA GLU A 37 -8.05 -2.90 -12.46
C GLU A 37 -9.32 -2.78 -11.61
N CYS A 38 -10.43 -2.28 -12.18
CA CYS A 38 -11.71 -2.24 -11.49
C CYS A 38 -12.19 -3.63 -11.05
N ALA A 39 -12.05 -4.65 -11.92
CA ALA A 39 -12.43 -6.01 -11.61
C ALA A 39 -11.55 -6.62 -10.50
N ALA A 40 -10.24 -6.39 -10.55
CA ALA A 40 -9.31 -6.84 -9.52
C ALA A 40 -9.65 -6.22 -8.16
N VAL A 41 -9.95 -4.92 -8.11
CA VAL A 41 -10.39 -4.21 -6.89
C VAL A 41 -11.66 -4.82 -6.33
N LEU A 42 -12.66 -5.08 -7.18
CA LEU A 42 -13.92 -5.66 -6.75
C LEU A 42 -13.73 -7.08 -6.19
N LYS A 43 -12.93 -7.91 -6.87
CA LYS A 43 -12.60 -9.26 -6.40
C LYS A 43 -11.84 -9.22 -5.08
N ALA A 44 -10.85 -8.33 -4.95
CA ALA A 44 -10.09 -8.14 -3.73
C ALA A 44 -10.98 -7.70 -2.56
N TYR A 45 -11.96 -6.84 -2.83
CA TYR A 45 -12.94 -6.41 -1.83
C TYR A 45 -13.85 -7.57 -1.39
N ASP A 46 -14.38 -8.34 -2.34
CA ASP A 46 -15.35 -9.41 -2.06
C ASP A 46 -14.71 -10.65 -1.41
N ARG A 47 -13.47 -10.96 -1.76
CA ARG A 47 -12.82 -12.24 -1.43
C ARG A 47 -11.52 -12.09 -0.63
N GLY A 48 -11.03 -10.86 -0.47
CA GLY A 48 -9.75 -10.54 0.14
C GLY A 48 -8.57 -10.57 -0.84
N LEU A 49 -7.47 -9.91 -0.47
CA LEU A 49 -6.26 -9.86 -1.30
C LEU A 49 -5.56 -11.22 -1.43
N GLY A 50 -5.71 -12.11 -0.44
CA GLY A 50 -5.04 -13.42 -0.40
C GLY A 50 -5.55 -14.43 -1.44
N VAL A 51 -6.64 -14.14 -2.14
CA VAL A 51 -7.20 -15.02 -3.19
C VAL A 51 -6.84 -14.58 -4.61
N LEU A 52 -6.13 -13.45 -4.74
CA LEU A 52 -5.71 -12.95 -6.03
C LEU A 52 -4.57 -13.81 -6.58
N ASN A 53 -4.64 -14.12 -7.86
CA ASN A 53 -3.48 -14.70 -8.56
C ASN A 53 -2.44 -13.60 -8.86
N THR A 54 -1.29 -13.98 -9.42
CA THR A 54 -0.20 -13.02 -9.72
C THR A 54 -0.64 -11.89 -10.64
N GLU A 55 -1.37 -12.18 -11.71
CA GLU A 55 -1.83 -11.17 -12.67
C GLU A 55 -2.83 -10.19 -12.02
N GLU A 56 -3.76 -10.70 -11.22
CA GLU A 56 -4.72 -9.88 -10.49
C GLU A 56 -4.05 -9.02 -9.41
N ALA A 57 -3.02 -9.56 -8.74
CA ALA A 57 -2.21 -8.79 -7.81
C ALA A 57 -1.43 -7.68 -8.52
N ASP A 58 -0.92 -7.95 -9.72
CA ASP A 58 -0.23 -6.94 -10.54
C ASP A 58 -1.17 -5.81 -10.96
N LEU A 59 -2.44 -6.09 -11.24
CA LEU A 59 -3.46 -5.07 -11.51
C LEU A 59 -3.71 -4.16 -10.28
N ILE A 60 -3.78 -4.73 -9.08
CA ILE A 60 -3.88 -3.94 -7.84
C ILE A 60 -2.62 -3.11 -7.63
N ASN A 61 -1.43 -3.68 -7.87
CA ASN A 61 -0.17 -2.97 -7.74
C ASN A 61 -0.06 -1.82 -8.74
N ALA A 62 -0.52 -1.99 -9.98
CA ALA A 62 -0.59 -0.93 -10.97
C ALA A 62 -1.51 0.23 -10.53
N MET A 63 -2.68 -0.10 -9.97
CA MET A 63 -3.59 0.88 -9.38
C MET A 63 -2.93 1.63 -8.21
N ILE A 64 -2.24 0.93 -7.30
CA ILE A 64 -1.51 1.54 -6.18
C ILE A 64 -0.39 2.44 -6.69
N ALA A 65 0.35 2.03 -7.73
CA ALA A 65 1.40 2.84 -8.33
C ALA A 65 0.85 4.18 -8.86
N LYS A 66 -0.28 4.17 -9.56
CA LYS A 66 -0.95 5.39 -10.02
C LYS A 66 -1.30 6.34 -8.87
N LEU A 67 -1.82 5.80 -7.77
CA LEU A 67 -2.12 6.59 -6.57
C LEU A 67 -0.85 7.16 -5.93
N LYS A 68 0.18 6.31 -5.77
CA LYS A 68 1.47 6.67 -5.19
C LYS A 68 2.16 7.77 -6.00
N ASP A 69 2.09 7.74 -7.32
CA ASP A 69 2.66 8.79 -8.18
C ASP A 69 1.90 10.12 -8.06
N CYS A 70 0.62 10.11 -7.65
CA CYS A 70 -0.12 11.33 -7.34
C CYS A 70 0.22 11.90 -5.95
N ILE A 71 0.55 11.04 -4.98
CA ILE A 71 0.90 11.41 -3.61
C ILE A 71 2.36 11.91 -3.54
N HIS A 72 3.26 11.17 -4.17
CA HIS A 72 4.70 11.41 -4.18
C HIS A 72 5.28 10.98 -5.54
N PRO A 73 5.40 11.90 -6.51
CA PRO A 73 6.10 11.65 -7.77
C PRO A 73 7.59 11.35 -7.55
#